data_AF-A0A364MGQ5-F1
#
_entry.id   AF-A0A364MGQ5-F1
#
_cell.length_a   1.000
_cell.length_b   1.000
_cell.length_c   1.000
_cell.angle_alpha   90.00
_cell.angle_beta   90.00
_cell.angle_gamma   90.00
#
_symmetry.space_group_name_H-M   'P 1'
#
loop_
_entity.id
_entity.type
_entity.pdbx_description
1 polymer ?
#
loop_
_entity_poly.entity_id
_entity_poly.type
_entity_poly.pdbx_seq_one_letter_code
_entity_poly.pdbx_strand_id
1 'polypeptide(L)'
;MAKTEVPRATTPDSEESKRDDTPEPWQSSISEKPTLNMVPDDELLDSLQSTENVQKIVREGVLLATGAAAILLQVAMPGVAKGVDNHSSFAYRPLHRLRTTLTFVYCMAFGTKDEKRAIISMVNRAHAEVKGPDYSADDPHLQMWVAATLYASGIFMYEEVYGTMEPRNADMIYREYSVLARSLRVPQEIWPKDRKAFWRYWDKTVANLEVTDHARNIAQDLLYNKELFLPLRMGLPFVRLMTAQMLPQRLRVEYGMSDGRLRRSIYKSVILGAKIAYPIIPRFIRTVPMKYYMRDMRRRLRRMA
;
A
#
# COMPACT_ATOMS: atom_id res chain seq x y z
N MET A 1 11.11 20.88 15.87
CA MET A 1 11.06 21.16 14.41
C MET A 1 11.99 20.19 13.70
N ALA A 2 11.63 19.73 12.48
CA ALA A 2 12.30 18.74 11.59
C ALA A 2 12.00 17.26 11.94
N LYS A 3 11.50 16.37 11.06
CA LYS A 3 11.18 16.38 9.61
C LYS A 3 9.93 15.50 9.36
N THR A 4 9.05 16.00 8.52
CA THR A 4 7.76 15.42 8.15
C THR A 4 7.86 14.97 6.69
N GLU A 5 8.49 13.81 6.50
CA GLU A 5 8.67 13.09 5.24
C GLU A 5 8.33 11.62 5.55
N VAL A 6 7.77 10.86 4.60
CA VAL A 6 7.81 9.38 4.68
C VAL A 6 9.27 9.03 4.99
N PRO A 7 9.58 8.20 6.00
CA PRO A 7 10.92 8.12 6.58
C PRO A 7 11.98 8.16 5.50
N ARG A 8 12.87 9.16 5.58
CA ARG A 8 13.98 9.31 4.65
C ARG A 8 14.72 7.98 4.62
N ALA A 9 14.83 7.40 3.43
CA ALA A 9 16.06 6.72 3.08
C ALA A 9 17.18 7.71 3.43
N THR A 10 17.95 7.38 4.46
CA THR A 10 19.13 8.15 4.81
C THR A 10 19.95 8.30 3.54
N THR A 11 20.26 9.54 3.19
CA THR A 11 21.35 9.78 2.24
C THR A 11 22.57 9.17 2.93
N PRO A 12 23.29 8.23 2.29
CA PRO A 12 24.54 7.77 2.87
C PRO A 12 25.40 9.01 3.10
N ASP A 13 25.95 9.15 4.31
CA ASP A 13 27.17 9.94 4.46
C ASP A 13 28.13 9.45 3.38
N SER A 14 28.89 10.38 2.80
CA SER A 14 29.74 10.21 1.63
C SER A 14 30.94 9.28 1.85
N GLU A 15 30.69 8.07 2.34
CA GLU A 15 31.49 6.90 2.06
C GLU A 15 30.79 6.17 0.90
N GLU A 16 31.58 5.92 -0.12
CA GLU A 16 31.26 5.24 -1.35
C GLU A 16 30.52 3.91 -1.07
N SER A 17 29.20 3.97 -0.93
CA SER A 17 28.32 2.80 -0.84
C SER A 17 28.35 2.12 -2.20
N LYS A 18 29.33 1.23 -2.36
CA LYS A 18 29.36 0.25 -3.44
C LYS A 18 28.01 -0.42 -3.44
N ARG A 19 27.26 -0.25 -4.54
CA ARG A 19 26.06 -1.03 -4.79
C ARG A 19 26.47 -2.49 -4.66
N ASP A 20 25.83 -3.16 -3.71
CA ASP A 20 25.91 -4.61 -3.62
C ASP A 20 25.20 -5.13 -4.87
N ASP A 21 25.97 -5.50 -5.89
CA ASP A 21 25.48 -6.00 -7.18
C ASP A 21 24.89 -7.42 -7.07
N THR A 22 24.75 -7.96 -5.85
CA THR A 22 23.99 -9.20 -5.66
C THR A 22 22.53 -8.98 -6.05
N PRO A 23 21.97 -9.82 -6.95
CA PRO A 23 20.57 -9.72 -7.30
C PRO A 23 19.70 -9.83 -6.05
N GLU A 24 18.79 -8.88 -5.87
CA GLU A 24 17.86 -8.94 -4.75
C GLU A 24 17.05 -10.24 -4.81
N PRO A 25 16.56 -10.77 -3.68
CA PRO A 25 15.78 -12.01 -3.67
C PRO A 25 14.66 -12.03 -4.69
N TRP A 26 13.92 -10.92 -4.86
CA TRP A 26 12.84 -10.77 -5.85
C TRP A 26 13.31 -10.68 -7.32
N GLN A 27 14.60 -10.47 -7.57
CA GLN A 27 15.22 -10.56 -8.91
C GLN A 27 15.62 -12.00 -9.26
N SER A 28 15.68 -12.88 -8.26
CA SER A 28 16.13 -14.28 -8.39
C SER A 28 15.05 -15.33 -8.05
N SER A 29 13.94 -14.92 -7.45
CA SER A 29 12.89 -15.80 -6.90
C SER A 29 11.91 -16.31 -7.95
N ILE A 30 12.33 -17.25 -8.78
CA ILE A 30 11.40 -18.08 -9.58
C ILE A 30 11.55 -19.57 -9.26
N SER A 31 12.58 -19.96 -8.49
CA SER A 31 13.07 -21.35 -8.52
C SER A 31 12.26 -22.37 -7.73
N GLU A 32 11.57 -22.02 -6.63
CA GLU A 32 10.75 -23.01 -5.90
C GLU A 32 9.47 -22.36 -5.41
N LYS A 33 8.34 -22.77 -6.01
CA LYS A 33 7.01 -22.24 -5.71
C LYS A 33 6.43 -23.06 -4.56
N PRO A 34 6.18 -22.48 -3.37
CA PRO A 34 5.33 -23.15 -2.41
C PRO A 34 3.96 -23.33 -3.06
N THR A 35 3.40 -24.54 -3.05
CA THR A 35 1.98 -24.74 -3.35
C THR A 35 1.17 -24.04 -2.26
N LEU A 36 0.94 -22.75 -2.43
CA LEU A 36 0.16 -21.93 -1.50
C LEU A 36 -1.30 -22.32 -1.61
N ASN A 37 -1.87 -22.81 -0.50
CA ASN A 37 -3.28 -23.17 -0.41
C ASN A 37 -4.16 -22.01 -0.89
N MET A 38 -5.06 -22.31 -1.83
CA MET A 38 -6.01 -21.31 -2.35
C MET A 38 -7.01 -20.85 -1.30
N VAL A 39 -7.25 -21.69 -0.29
CA VAL A 39 -8.12 -21.42 0.86
C VAL A 39 -7.24 -21.13 2.08
N PRO A 40 -7.48 -20.04 2.83
CA PRO A 40 -6.75 -19.78 4.06
C PRO A 40 -7.08 -20.83 5.12
N ASP A 41 -6.08 -21.25 5.88
CA ASP A 41 -6.27 -22.11 7.06
C ASP A 41 -6.98 -21.35 8.19
N ASP A 42 -7.50 -22.12 9.16
CA ASP A 42 -8.24 -21.54 10.28
C ASP A 42 -7.33 -20.76 11.24
N GLU A 43 -6.05 -21.09 11.34
CA GLU A 43 -5.06 -20.36 12.17
C GLU A 43 -4.88 -18.92 11.69
N LEU A 44 -4.67 -18.72 10.38
CA LEU A 44 -4.61 -17.40 9.76
C LEU A 44 -5.90 -16.63 10.01
N LEU A 45 -7.04 -17.28 9.81
CA LEU A 45 -8.34 -16.62 9.98
C LEU A 45 -8.63 -16.21 11.43
N ASP A 46 -8.18 -17.00 12.40
CA ASP A 46 -8.31 -16.71 13.83
C ASP A 46 -7.37 -15.59 14.26
N SER A 47 -6.11 -15.60 13.79
CA SER A 47 -5.17 -14.50 14.05
C SER A 47 -5.67 -13.15 13.51
N LEU A 48 -6.38 -13.15 12.36
CA LEU A 48 -6.99 -11.94 11.80
C LEU A 48 -8.14 -11.38 12.65
N GLN A 49 -8.71 -12.13 13.60
CA GLN A 49 -9.73 -11.61 14.51
C GLN A 49 -9.15 -10.66 15.57
N SER A 50 -7.86 -10.80 15.90
CA SER A 50 -7.18 -10.04 16.96
C SER A 50 -6.44 -8.81 16.42
N THR A 51 -7.09 -8.02 15.55
CA THR A 51 -6.48 -6.85 14.85
C THR A 51 -7.01 -5.50 15.34
N GLU A 52 -7.33 -5.39 16.63
CA GLU A 52 -8.01 -4.21 17.21
C GLU A 52 -7.22 -2.90 17.06
N ASN A 53 -5.90 -2.95 17.16
CA ASN A 53 -5.07 -1.75 17.07
C ASN A 53 -4.93 -1.29 15.62
N VAL A 54 -4.74 -2.22 14.68
CA VAL A 54 -4.77 -1.94 13.23
C VAL A 54 -6.11 -1.38 12.81
N GLN A 55 -7.22 -1.89 13.35
CA GLN A 55 -8.55 -1.34 13.10
C GLN A 55 -8.66 0.14 13.48
N LYS A 56 -7.93 0.64 14.50
CA LYS A 56 -7.93 2.07 14.88
C LYS A 56 -7.36 2.96 13.79
N ILE A 57 -6.45 2.43 12.99
CA ILE A 57 -5.79 3.13 11.89
C ILE A 57 -6.58 2.95 10.60
N VAL A 58 -6.82 1.71 10.21
CA VAL A 58 -7.42 1.36 8.91
C VAL A 58 -8.83 1.95 8.76
N ARG A 59 -9.58 2.15 9.85
CA ARG A 59 -10.92 2.78 9.79
C ARG A 59 -10.90 4.23 9.28
N GLU A 60 -9.77 4.93 9.38
CA GLU A 60 -9.68 6.36 9.14
C GLU A 60 -9.62 6.65 7.63
N GLY A 61 -10.62 7.34 7.12
CA GLY A 61 -10.72 7.70 5.70
C GLY A 61 -9.56 8.57 5.18
N VAL A 62 -8.79 9.24 6.04
CA VAL A 62 -7.64 10.06 5.62
C VAL A 62 -6.54 9.23 4.96
N LEU A 63 -6.46 7.94 5.27
CA LEU A 63 -5.51 7.02 4.63
C LEU A 63 -5.70 6.91 3.12
N LEU A 64 -6.89 7.20 2.60
CA LEU A 64 -7.16 7.22 1.16
C LEU A 64 -6.27 8.22 0.41
N ALA A 65 -5.84 9.30 1.07
CA ALA A 65 -4.93 10.29 0.49
C ALA A 65 -3.54 9.69 0.16
N THR A 66 -3.20 8.53 0.72
CA THR A 66 -1.92 7.84 0.50
C THR A 66 -1.96 6.80 -0.63
N GLY A 67 -3.15 6.41 -1.08
CA GLY A 67 -3.32 5.24 -1.94
C GLY A 67 -2.53 5.33 -3.24
N ALA A 68 -2.51 6.50 -3.88
CA ALA A 68 -1.76 6.69 -5.10
C ALA A 68 -0.23 6.60 -4.87
N ALA A 69 0.29 7.20 -3.79
CA ALA A 69 1.70 7.07 -3.42
C ALA A 69 2.11 5.63 -3.16
N ALA A 70 1.29 4.87 -2.42
CA ALA A 70 1.53 3.46 -2.16
C ALA A 70 1.58 2.65 -3.46
N ILE A 71 0.65 2.88 -4.39
CA ILE A 71 0.65 2.22 -5.71
C ILE A 71 1.92 2.55 -6.49
N LEU A 72 2.37 3.80 -6.51
CA LEU A 72 3.59 4.20 -7.22
C LEU A 72 4.86 3.60 -6.61
N LEU A 73 4.90 3.41 -5.29
CA LEU A 73 5.98 2.65 -4.64
C LEU A 73 5.92 1.16 -5.01
N GLN A 74 4.72 0.58 -5.05
CA GLN A 74 4.51 -0.82 -5.43
C GLN A 74 5.00 -1.07 -6.86
N VAL A 75 4.54 -0.27 -7.83
CA VAL A 75 4.85 -0.48 -9.25
C VAL A 75 6.23 0.04 -9.65
N ALA A 76 6.95 0.72 -8.76
CA ALA A 76 8.38 0.95 -8.93
C ALA A 76 9.20 -0.34 -8.66
N MET A 77 8.57 -1.43 -8.23
CA MET A 77 9.17 -2.76 -8.25
C MET A 77 8.81 -3.44 -9.58
N PRO A 78 9.78 -3.75 -10.46
CA PRO A 78 9.51 -4.21 -11.83
C PRO A 78 8.56 -5.41 -11.94
N GLY A 79 8.70 -6.42 -11.08
CA GLY A 79 7.82 -7.60 -11.08
C GLY A 79 6.36 -7.25 -10.75
N VAL A 80 6.14 -6.31 -9.82
CA VAL A 80 4.80 -5.78 -9.51
C VAL A 80 4.28 -4.96 -10.69
N ALA A 81 5.10 -4.09 -11.28
CA ALA A 81 4.74 -3.27 -12.43
C ALA A 81 4.20 -4.12 -13.59
N LYS A 82 4.92 -5.19 -13.96
CA LYS A 82 4.54 -6.11 -15.03
C LYS A 82 3.25 -6.85 -14.73
N GLY A 83 3.13 -7.43 -13.53
CA GLY A 83 1.90 -8.11 -13.10
C GLY A 83 0.68 -7.19 -13.13
N VAL A 84 0.88 -5.92 -12.82
CA VAL A 84 -0.17 -4.93 -12.86
C VAL A 84 -0.49 -4.49 -14.29
N ASP A 85 0.49 -4.03 -15.06
CA ASP A 85 0.27 -3.46 -16.40
C ASP A 85 -0.29 -4.50 -17.38
N ASN A 86 0.23 -5.74 -17.32
CA ASN A 86 -0.18 -6.81 -18.24
C ASN A 86 -1.54 -7.44 -17.91
N HIS A 87 -1.99 -7.37 -16.65
CA HIS A 87 -3.21 -8.09 -16.20
C HIS A 87 -4.28 -7.20 -15.55
N SER A 88 -4.00 -5.92 -15.29
CA SER A 88 -4.96 -4.98 -14.71
C SER A 88 -5.41 -3.95 -15.73
N SER A 89 -6.71 -3.74 -15.85
CA SER A 89 -7.28 -2.65 -16.65
C SER A 89 -7.21 -1.30 -15.91
N PHE A 90 -6.01 -0.78 -15.68
CA PHE A 90 -5.80 0.46 -14.93
C PHE A 90 -6.38 1.69 -15.62
N ALA A 91 -6.07 1.88 -16.91
CA ALA A 91 -6.62 2.94 -17.75
C ALA A 91 -8.15 2.98 -17.74
N TYR A 92 -8.79 1.80 -17.83
CA TYR A 92 -10.21 1.69 -18.11
C TYR A 92 -11.09 1.56 -16.85
N ARG A 93 -10.52 1.11 -15.71
CA ARG A 93 -11.31 0.85 -14.48
C ARG A 93 -10.57 1.19 -13.17
N PRO A 94 -10.04 2.41 -12.99
CA PRO A 94 -9.30 2.80 -11.77
C PRO A 94 -10.17 2.68 -10.51
N LEU A 95 -11.47 3.00 -10.61
CA LEU A 95 -12.43 2.86 -9.50
C LEU A 95 -12.69 1.40 -9.13
N HIS A 96 -12.64 0.49 -10.11
CA HIS A 96 -12.77 -0.94 -9.83
C HIS A 96 -11.59 -1.44 -9.02
N ARG A 97 -10.37 -1.04 -9.40
CA ARG A 97 -9.14 -1.42 -8.68
C ARG A 97 -9.13 -0.85 -7.26
N LEU A 98 -9.49 0.42 -7.10
CA LEU A 98 -9.62 1.05 -5.78
C LEU A 98 -10.62 0.28 -4.92
N ARG A 99 -11.80 -0.07 -5.47
CA ARG A 99 -12.82 -0.85 -4.78
C ARG A 99 -12.30 -2.23 -4.37
N THR A 100 -11.57 -2.95 -5.22
CA THR A 100 -11.04 -4.28 -4.88
C THR A 100 -10.01 -4.21 -3.75
N THR A 101 -9.06 -3.28 -3.81
CA THR A 101 -8.03 -3.12 -2.77
C THR A 101 -8.65 -2.70 -1.44
N LEU A 102 -9.55 -1.72 -1.44
CA LEU A 102 -10.24 -1.28 -0.22
C LEU A 102 -11.15 -2.35 0.34
N THR A 103 -11.83 -3.13 -0.51
CA THR A 103 -12.60 -4.30 -0.07
C THR A 103 -11.70 -5.27 0.69
N PHE A 104 -10.55 -5.61 0.13
CA PHE A 104 -9.61 -6.52 0.77
C PHE A 104 -9.12 -5.98 2.12
N VAL A 105 -8.56 -4.77 2.15
CA VAL A 105 -8.00 -4.16 3.36
C VAL A 105 -9.06 -4.03 4.47
N TYR A 106 -10.27 -3.55 4.14
CA TYR A 106 -11.33 -3.43 5.13
C TYR A 106 -11.89 -4.79 5.56
N CYS A 107 -11.97 -5.78 4.67
CA CYS A 107 -12.41 -7.12 5.05
C CYS A 107 -11.42 -7.79 6.02
N MET A 108 -10.12 -7.67 5.76
CA MET A 108 -9.11 -8.27 6.65
C MET A 108 -9.12 -7.64 8.05
N ALA A 109 -9.44 -6.35 8.14
CA ALA A 109 -9.56 -5.66 9.43
C ALA A 109 -10.94 -5.84 10.12
N PHE A 110 -12.06 -5.85 9.38
CA PHE A 110 -13.42 -5.74 9.96
C PHE A 110 -14.40 -6.85 9.56
N GLY A 111 -13.98 -7.78 8.70
CA GLY A 111 -14.82 -8.87 8.22
C GLY A 111 -14.97 -10.01 9.22
N THR A 112 -16.04 -10.80 9.05
CA THR A 112 -16.19 -12.08 9.76
C THR A 112 -15.20 -13.12 9.24
N LYS A 113 -15.03 -14.25 9.95
CA LYS A 113 -14.19 -15.38 9.51
C LYS A 113 -14.55 -15.85 8.10
N ASP A 114 -15.86 -15.98 7.82
CA ASP A 114 -16.34 -16.41 6.50
C ASP A 114 -16.18 -15.36 5.42
N GLU A 115 -16.39 -14.08 5.74
CA GLU A 115 -16.12 -12.97 4.82
C GLU A 115 -14.64 -12.94 4.44
N LYS A 116 -13.74 -13.09 5.42
CA LYS A 116 -12.29 -13.14 5.19
C LYS A 116 -11.90 -14.34 4.32
N ARG A 117 -12.41 -15.53 4.63
CA ARG A 117 -12.17 -16.75 3.84
C ARG A 117 -12.59 -16.57 2.38
N ALA A 118 -13.79 -16.02 2.15
CA ALA A 118 -14.31 -15.77 0.81
C ALA A 118 -13.44 -14.78 0.04
N ILE A 119 -13.10 -13.64 0.64
CA ILE A 119 -12.30 -12.60 0.00
C ILE A 119 -10.87 -13.05 -0.27
N ILE A 120 -10.20 -13.71 0.68
CA ILE A 120 -8.86 -14.28 0.48
C ILE A 120 -8.89 -15.28 -0.68
N SER A 121 -9.87 -16.20 -0.70
CA SER A 121 -9.98 -17.19 -1.77
C SER A 121 -10.22 -16.56 -3.14
N MET A 122 -11.01 -15.48 -3.21
CA MET A 122 -11.22 -14.73 -4.45
C MET A 122 -9.94 -14.03 -4.94
N VAL A 123 -9.20 -13.39 -4.04
CA VAL A 123 -7.93 -12.72 -4.37
C VAL A 123 -6.89 -13.74 -4.80
N ASN A 124 -6.78 -14.85 -4.08
CA ASN A 124 -5.89 -15.97 -4.41
C ASN A 124 -6.14 -16.51 -5.82
N ARG A 125 -7.40 -16.73 -6.20
CA ARG A 125 -7.76 -17.15 -7.56
C ARG A 125 -7.40 -16.11 -8.61
N ALA A 126 -7.62 -14.83 -8.31
CA ALA A 126 -7.25 -13.75 -9.22
C ALA A 126 -5.72 -13.65 -9.41
N HIS A 127 -4.94 -13.81 -8.33
CA HIS A 127 -3.48 -13.76 -8.37
C HIS A 127 -2.85 -14.96 -9.11
N ALA A 128 -3.47 -16.14 -9.06
CA ALA A 128 -2.97 -17.34 -9.75
C ALA A 128 -2.84 -17.18 -11.29
N GLU A 129 -3.62 -16.27 -11.87
CA GLU A 129 -3.60 -15.91 -13.29
C GLU A 129 -2.63 -14.76 -13.62
N VAL A 130 -2.10 -14.08 -12.60
CA VAL A 130 -1.17 -12.94 -12.76
C VAL A 130 0.26 -13.45 -12.67
N LYS A 131 0.79 -13.90 -13.79
CA LYS A 131 2.16 -14.40 -13.92
C LYS A 131 2.67 -14.24 -15.35
N GLY A 132 3.97 -14.04 -15.46
CA GLY A 132 4.72 -13.99 -16.71
C GLY A 132 6.04 -14.75 -16.59
N PRO A 133 6.93 -14.65 -17.59
CA PRO A 133 8.22 -15.33 -17.59
C PRO A 133 9.09 -14.99 -16.37
N ASP A 134 8.97 -13.76 -15.87
CA ASP A 134 9.85 -13.17 -14.87
C ASP A 134 9.11 -12.50 -13.70
N TYR A 135 7.82 -12.79 -13.52
CA TYR A 135 7.04 -12.32 -12.37
C TYR A 135 5.87 -13.25 -12.04
N SER A 136 5.45 -13.24 -10.78
CA SER A 136 4.20 -13.87 -10.35
C SER A 136 3.59 -13.11 -9.19
N ALA A 137 2.27 -12.92 -9.18
CA ALA A 137 1.58 -12.38 -8.01
C ALA A 137 1.61 -13.31 -6.80
N ASP A 138 2.06 -14.56 -6.97
CA ASP A 138 2.29 -15.51 -5.88
C ASP A 138 3.72 -15.46 -5.34
N ASP A 139 4.58 -14.59 -5.89
CA ASP A 139 5.92 -14.36 -5.34
C ASP A 139 5.80 -13.68 -3.96
N PRO A 140 6.25 -14.34 -2.87
CA PRO A 140 6.13 -13.81 -1.53
C PRO A 140 6.98 -12.56 -1.30
N HIS A 141 8.07 -12.34 -2.04
CA HIS A 141 8.86 -11.13 -1.95
C HIS A 141 8.18 -9.93 -2.63
N LEU A 142 7.51 -10.15 -3.77
CA LEU A 142 6.70 -9.09 -4.39
C LEU A 142 5.51 -8.72 -3.48
N GLN A 143 4.83 -9.72 -2.90
CA GLN A 143 3.75 -9.48 -1.92
C GLN A 143 4.25 -8.83 -0.63
N MET A 144 5.46 -9.18 -0.16
CA MET A 144 6.11 -8.55 0.98
C MET A 144 6.28 -7.04 0.75
N TRP A 145 6.72 -6.63 -0.45
CA TRP A 145 6.80 -5.21 -0.81
C TRP A 145 5.43 -4.54 -0.86
N VAL A 146 4.43 -5.18 -1.49
CA VAL A 146 3.06 -4.66 -1.50
C VAL A 146 2.53 -4.45 -0.08
N ALA A 147 2.66 -5.44 0.80
CA ALA A 147 2.26 -5.33 2.20
C ALA A 147 3.04 -4.24 2.96
N ALA A 148 4.36 -4.13 2.73
CA ALA A 148 5.21 -3.11 3.34
C ALA A 148 4.75 -1.69 2.98
N THR A 149 4.39 -1.44 1.72
CA THR A 149 3.88 -0.12 1.30
C THR A 149 2.56 0.25 1.97
N LEU A 150 1.67 -0.72 2.21
CA LEU A 150 0.41 -0.49 2.92
C LEU A 150 0.64 -0.15 4.39
N TYR A 151 1.59 -0.82 5.04
CA TYR A 151 1.99 -0.48 6.41
C TYR A 151 2.62 0.92 6.46
N ALA A 152 3.67 1.14 5.69
CA ALA A 152 4.42 2.39 5.73
C ALA A 152 3.56 3.62 5.41
N SER A 153 2.70 3.54 4.37
CA SER A 153 1.84 4.65 3.98
C SER A 153 0.72 4.90 5.00
N GLY A 154 0.15 3.83 5.56
CA GLY A 154 -0.90 3.91 6.57
C GLY A 154 -0.41 4.53 7.87
N ILE A 155 0.73 4.05 8.39
CA ILE A 155 1.38 4.59 9.59
C ILE A 155 1.78 6.04 9.38
N PHE A 156 2.43 6.35 8.26
CA PHE A 156 2.85 7.70 7.93
C PHE A 156 1.68 8.69 8.03
N MET A 157 0.59 8.46 7.29
CA MET A 157 -0.54 9.38 7.29
C MET A 157 -1.27 9.44 8.63
N TYR A 158 -1.32 8.34 9.37
CA TYR A 158 -1.89 8.34 10.70
C TYR A 158 -1.09 9.26 11.64
N GLU A 159 0.24 9.15 11.65
CA GLU A 159 1.10 9.98 12.49
C GLU A 159 1.14 11.46 12.04
N GLU A 160 1.02 11.73 10.74
CA GLU A 160 0.87 13.10 10.22
C GLU A 160 -0.32 13.83 10.85
N VAL A 161 -1.43 13.11 11.00
CA VAL A 161 -2.71 13.68 11.44
C VAL A 161 -2.87 13.63 12.97
N TYR A 162 -2.48 12.53 13.60
CA TYR A 162 -2.69 12.29 15.03
C TYR A 162 -1.45 12.54 15.89
N GLY A 163 -0.30 12.80 15.27
CA GLY A 163 0.99 12.85 15.94
C GLY A 163 1.65 11.48 16.07
N THR A 164 2.92 11.49 16.46
CA THR A 164 3.73 10.28 16.64
C THR A 164 3.09 9.33 17.64
N MET A 165 3.03 8.06 17.27
CA MET A 165 2.50 7.01 18.14
C MET A 165 3.48 6.70 19.27
N GLU A 166 2.91 6.39 20.43
CA GLU A 166 3.68 5.85 21.54
C GLU A 166 4.36 4.53 21.11
N PRO A 167 5.65 4.30 21.46
CA PRO A 167 6.42 3.18 20.90
C PRO A 167 5.79 1.80 21.09
N ARG A 168 5.21 1.51 22.27
CA ARG A 168 4.56 0.22 22.55
C ARG A 168 3.33 0.03 21.67
N ASN A 169 2.50 1.06 21.50
CA ASN A 169 1.35 1.02 20.59
C ASN A 169 1.81 0.77 19.14
N ALA A 170 2.86 1.45 18.69
CA ALA A 170 3.40 1.25 17.35
C ALA A 170 3.94 -0.17 17.13
N ASP A 171 4.56 -0.79 18.14
CA ASP A 171 5.00 -2.19 18.09
C ASP A 171 3.82 -3.17 18.06
N MET A 172 2.76 -2.92 18.82
CA MET A 172 1.53 -3.73 18.79
C MET A 172 0.87 -3.69 17.42
N ILE A 173 0.72 -2.48 16.86
CA ILE A 173 0.17 -2.27 15.50
C ILE A 173 1.04 -2.98 14.46
N TYR A 174 2.36 -2.93 14.60
CA TYR A 174 3.28 -3.59 13.68
C TYR A 174 3.09 -5.12 13.65
N ARG A 175 2.92 -5.74 14.83
CA ARG A 175 2.63 -7.18 14.95
C ARG A 175 1.29 -7.54 14.35
N GLU A 176 0.26 -6.73 14.54
CA GLU A 176 -1.04 -6.97 13.91
C GLU A 176 -0.99 -6.77 12.37
N TYR A 177 -0.14 -5.88 11.87
CA TYR A 177 0.09 -5.73 10.43
C TYR A 177 0.80 -6.93 9.82
N SER A 178 1.68 -7.63 10.55
CA SER A 178 2.29 -8.88 10.04
C SER A 178 1.24 -9.97 9.82
N VAL A 179 0.17 -9.98 10.63
CA VAL A 179 -0.98 -10.86 10.42
C VAL A 179 -1.75 -10.50 9.13
N LEU A 180 -1.94 -9.20 8.87
CA LEU A 180 -2.50 -8.76 7.58
C LEU A 180 -1.61 -9.16 6.40
N ALA A 181 -0.28 -9.10 6.55
CA ALA A 181 0.64 -9.51 5.49
C ALA A 181 0.52 -11.00 5.14
N ARG A 182 0.28 -11.88 6.13
CA ARG A 182 0.00 -13.32 5.88
C ARG A 182 -1.20 -13.54 4.96
N SER A 183 -2.24 -12.68 5.07
CA SER A 183 -3.40 -12.75 4.16
C SER A 183 -3.08 -12.41 2.69
N LEU A 184 -1.93 -11.78 2.45
CA LEU A 184 -1.37 -11.51 1.12
C LEU A 184 -0.33 -12.57 0.70
N ARG A 185 -0.32 -13.75 1.33
CA ARG A 185 0.64 -14.83 1.06
C ARG A 185 2.09 -14.48 1.39
N VAL A 186 2.31 -13.55 2.32
CA VAL A 186 3.64 -13.28 2.86
C VAL A 186 3.91 -14.24 4.01
N PRO A 187 4.85 -15.20 3.88
CA PRO A 187 5.26 -16.04 5.00
C PRO A 187 5.71 -15.19 6.19
N GLN A 188 5.43 -15.66 7.41
CA GLN A 188 5.75 -14.90 8.62
C GLN A 188 7.26 -14.71 8.79
N GLU A 189 8.05 -15.63 8.24
CA GLU A 189 9.50 -15.71 8.34
C GLU A 189 10.20 -14.60 7.54
N ILE A 190 9.59 -14.14 6.43
CA ILE A 190 10.15 -13.07 5.60
C ILE A 190 9.66 -11.68 6.02
N TRP A 191 8.59 -11.59 6.80
CA TRP A 191 8.18 -10.32 7.39
C TRP A 191 9.23 -9.89 8.44
N PRO A 192 9.72 -8.63 8.42
CA PRO A 192 10.75 -8.20 9.35
C PRO A 192 10.30 -8.38 10.80
N LYS A 193 11.20 -8.88 11.64
CA LYS A 193 10.86 -9.29 13.02
C LYS A 193 10.40 -8.13 13.93
N ASP A 194 10.81 -6.91 13.62
CA ASP A 194 10.54 -5.71 14.39
C ASP A 194 10.55 -4.46 13.50
N ARG A 195 10.07 -3.32 14.02
CA ARG A 195 10.02 -2.06 13.26
C ARG A 195 11.40 -1.57 12.80
N LYS A 196 12.47 -1.86 13.54
CA LYS A 196 13.83 -1.46 13.15
C LYS A 196 14.30 -2.27 11.94
N ALA A 197 14.05 -3.57 11.93
CA ALA A 197 14.31 -4.44 10.79
C ALA A 197 13.42 -4.04 9.59
N PHE A 198 12.17 -3.64 9.83
CA PHE A 198 11.28 -3.14 8.79
C PHE A 198 11.86 -1.92 8.08
N TRP A 199 12.26 -0.89 8.82
CA TRP A 199 12.78 0.34 8.19
C TRP A 199 14.10 0.11 7.46
N ARG A 200 14.96 -0.81 7.94
CA ARG A 200 16.13 -1.26 7.18
C ARG A 200 15.77 -1.93 5.85
N TYR A 201 14.79 -2.85 5.87
CA TYR A 201 14.28 -3.48 4.65
C TYR A 201 13.66 -2.45 3.70
N TRP A 202 12.88 -1.52 4.24
CA TRP A 202 12.24 -0.44 3.50
C TRP A 202 13.28 0.43 2.77
N ASP A 203 14.27 0.95 3.50
CA ASP A 203 15.29 1.84 2.94
C ASP A 203 16.11 1.13 1.85
N LYS A 204 16.52 -0.12 2.10
CA LYS A 204 17.23 -0.95 1.12
C LYS A 204 16.38 -1.16 -0.14
N THR A 205 15.11 -1.53 0.02
CA THR A 205 14.22 -1.79 -1.11
C THR A 205 13.98 -0.50 -1.91
N VAL A 206 13.69 0.61 -1.24
CA VAL A 206 13.47 1.93 -1.87
C VAL A 206 14.68 2.40 -2.68
N ALA A 207 15.89 2.14 -2.18
CA ALA A 207 17.12 2.47 -2.91
C ALA A 207 17.22 1.72 -4.24
N ASN A 208 16.71 0.48 -4.31
CA ASN A 208 16.80 -0.41 -5.46
C ASN A 208 15.55 -0.44 -6.36
N LEU A 209 14.53 0.39 -6.09
CA LEU A 209 13.36 0.51 -6.96
C LEU A 209 13.71 1.11 -8.33
N GLU A 210 12.95 0.78 -9.35
CA GLU A 210 13.14 1.28 -10.71
C GLU A 210 11.80 1.66 -11.34
N VAL A 211 11.68 2.91 -11.81
CA VAL A 211 10.53 3.33 -12.60
C VAL A 211 10.71 2.87 -14.05
N THR A 212 10.19 1.68 -14.33
CA THR A 212 10.09 1.10 -15.67
C THR A 212 8.98 1.76 -16.51
N ASP A 213 8.91 1.44 -17.80
CA ASP A 213 7.83 1.96 -18.66
C ASP A 213 6.44 1.45 -18.23
N HIS A 214 6.34 0.20 -17.78
CA HIS A 214 5.12 -0.33 -17.14
C HIS A 214 4.70 0.55 -15.95
N ALA A 215 5.64 0.93 -15.09
CA ALA A 215 5.39 1.80 -13.96
C ALA A 215 4.92 3.20 -14.40
N ARG A 216 5.51 3.77 -15.46
CA ARG A 216 5.11 5.07 -16.02
C ARG A 216 3.70 5.02 -16.60
N ASN A 217 3.33 3.97 -17.31
CA ASN A 217 1.98 3.79 -17.87
C ASN A 217 0.93 3.81 -16.76
N ILE A 218 1.16 3.01 -15.71
CA ILE A 218 0.28 2.97 -14.53
C ILE A 218 0.21 4.34 -13.84
N ALA A 219 1.34 5.06 -13.72
CA ALA A 219 1.37 6.40 -13.17
C ALA A 219 0.52 7.40 -13.98
N GLN A 220 0.57 7.33 -15.32
CA GLN A 220 -0.23 8.17 -16.20
C GLN A 220 -1.72 7.87 -16.04
N ASP A 221 -2.10 6.59 -16.06
CA ASP A 221 -3.48 6.14 -15.85
C ASP A 221 -4.04 6.51 -14.48
N LEU A 222 -3.20 6.55 -13.46
CA LEU A 222 -3.62 6.86 -12.10
C LEU A 222 -3.74 8.37 -11.85
N LEU A 223 -2.82 9.17 -12.40
CA LEU A 223 -2.65 10.57 -12.01
C LEU A 223 -3.13 11.58 -13.06
N TYR A 224 -3.25 11.17 -14.33
CA TYR A 224 -3.51 12.06 -15.47
C TYR A 224 -4.65 11.57 -16.36
N ASN A 225 -5.41 10.56 -15.93
CA ASN A 225 -6.51 10.00 -16.70
C ASN A 225 -7.63 11.03 -16.95
N LYS A 226 -7.81 11.36 -18.24
CA LYS A 226 -8.77 12.35 -18.72
C LYS A 226 -10.17 11.78 -18.95
N GLU A 227 -10.31 10.46 -19.02
CA GLU A 227 -11.56 9.73 -19.20
C GLU A 227 -12.39 9.62 -17.91
N LEU A 228 -11.83 10.07 -16.78
CA LEU A 228 -12.54 10.16 -15.51
C LEU A 228 -13.66 11.21 -15.59
N PHE A 229 -14.82 10.88 -15.00
CA PHE A 229 -15.92 11.83 -14.87
C PHE A 229 -15.48 13.07 -14.07
N LEU A 230 -16.04 14.23 -14.42
CA LEU A 230 -15.51 15.55 -14.06
C LEU A 230 -15.23 15.72 -12.55
N PRO A 231 -16.15 15.39 -11.61
CA PRO A 231 -15.86 15.46 -10.19
C PRO A 231 -14.61 14.70 -9.72
N LEU A 232 -14.31 13.52 -10.26
CA LEU A 232 -13.06 12.81 -9.91
C LEU A 232 -11.84 13.52 -10.48
N ARG A 233 -11.94 14.03 -11.70
CA ARG A 233 -10.86 14.75 -12.37
C ARG A 233 -10.44 16.00 -11.59
N MET A 234 -11.39 16.67 -10.93
CA MET A 234 -11.12 17.82 -10.06
C MET A 234 -10.28 17.44 -8.83
N GLY A 235 -10.28 16.18 -8.40
CA GLY A 235 -9.44 15.68 -7.31
C GLY A 235 -7.99 15.37 -7.71
N LEU A 236 -7.69 15.17 -9.01
CA LEU A 236 -6.35 14.77 -9.46
C LEU A 236 -5.22 15.75 -9.10
N PRO A 237 -5.39 17.09 -9.11
CA PRO A 237 -4.36 17.99 -8.59
C PRO A 237 -3.97 17.73 -7.13
N PHE A 238 -4.96 17.45 -6.27
CA PHE A 238 -4.73 17.08 -4.88
C PHE A 238 -4.03 15.72 -4.77
N VAL A 239 -4.49 14.71 -5.52
CA VAL A 239 -3.85 13.38 -5.54
C VAL A 239 -2.40 13.49 -5.99
N ARG A 240 -2.10 14.24 -7.05
CA ARG A 240 -0.71 14.46 -7.54
C ARG A 240 0.16 15.17 -6.50
N LEU A 241 -0.39 16.17 -5.79
CA LEU A 241 0.33 16.87 -4.73
C LEU A 241 0.71 15.90 -3.59
N MET A 242 -0.26 15.17 -3.07
CA MET A 242 -0.04 14.21 -1.98
C MET A 242 0.94 13.11 -2.40
N THR A 243 0.73 12.57 -3.60
CA THR A 243 1.56 11.51 -4.17
C THR A 243 3.01 11.94 -4.29
N ALA A 244 3.27 13.08 -4.93
CA ALA A 244 4.65 13.53 -5.16
C ALA A 244 5.41 13.69 -3.85
N GLN A 245 4.79 14.25 -2.81
CA GLN A 245 5.46 14.53 -1.53
C GLN A 245 5.69 13.28 -0.67
N MET A 246 4.95 12.22 -0.91
CA MET A 246 5.14 10.92 -0.25
C MET A 246 6.14 10.02 -0.95
N LEU A 247 6.55 10.35 -2.18
CA LEU A 247 7.58 9.62 -2.90
C LEU A 247 8.99 10.17 -2.59
N PRO A 248 10.01 9.29 -2.48
CA PRO A 248 11.40 9.69 -2.51
C PRO A 248 11.71 10.60 -3.70
N GLN A 249 12.62 11.57 -3.51
CA GLN A 249 12.96 12.55 -4.54
C GLN A 249 13.35 11.91 -5.88
N ARG A 250 14.14 10.83 -5.83
CA ARG A 250 14.57 10.07 -7.01
C ARG A 250 13.37 9.57 -7.81
N LEU A 251 12.48 8.81 -7.18
CA LEU A 251 11.30 8.26 -7.83
C LEU A 251 10.36 9.35 -8.35
N ARG A 252 10.22 10.48 -7.63
CA ARG A 252 9.43 11.62 -8.10
C ARG A 252 9.93 12.13 -9.45
N VAL A 253 11.25 12.29 -9.60
CA VAL A 253 11.89 12.73 -10.85
C VAL A 253 11.71 11.67 -11.93
N GLU A 254 11.95 10.40 -11.61
CA GLU A 254 11.77 9.31 -12.57
C GLU A 254 10.32 9.19 -13.05
N TYR A 255 9.32 9.41 -12.18
CA TYR A 255 7.91 9.49 -12.58
C TYR A 255 7.53 10.79 -13.32
N GLY A 256 8.46 11.72 -13.56
CA GLY A 256 8.20 12.99 -14.24
C GLY A 256 7.34 13.97 -13.42
N MET A 257 7.28 13.79 -12.10
CA MET A 257 6.49 14.66 -11.24
C MET A 257 7.26 15.94 -10.91
N SER A 258 6.62 17.09 -11.11
CA SER A 258 7.26 18.36 -10.79
C SER A 258 7.42 18.57 -9.28
N ASP A 259 8.65 18.84 -8.90
CA ASP A 259 9.04 19.26 -7.57
C ASP A 259 9.21 20.79 -7.51
N GLY A 260 8.80 21.40 -6.41
CA GLY A 260 8.86 22.85 -6.29
C GLY A 260 8.58 23.34 -4.88
N ARG A 261 9.22 24.45 -4.50
CA ARG A 261 9.05 25.07 -3.17
C ARG A 261 7.58 25.40 -2.87
N LEU A 262 6.84 25.90 -3.88
CA LEU A 262 5.42 26.18 -3.76
C LEU A 262 4.60 24.92 -3.44
N ARG A 263 4.82 23.82 -4.18
CA ARG A 263 4.12 22.54 -3.93
C ARG A 263 4.42 21.99 -2.54
N ARG A 264 5.68 22.04 -2.10
CA ARG A 264 6.07 21.66 -0.73
C ARG A 264 5.36 22.50 0.32
N SER A 265 5.22 23.81 0.08
CA SER A 265 4.49 24.71 0.97
C SER A 265 3.00 24.37 1.03
N ILE A 266 2.35 24.18 -0.13
CA ILE A 266 0.93 23.79 -0.21
C ILE A 266 0.70 22.46 0.52
N TYR A 267 1.56 21.47 0.31
CA TYR A 267 1.47 20.19 1.01
C TYR A 267 1.56 20.35 2.53
N LYS A 268 2.54 21.13 3.03
CA LYS A 268 2.66 21.41 4.47
C LYS A 268 1.42 22.10 5.02
N SER A 269 0.83 23.04 4.30
CA SER A 269 -0.41 23.71 4.70
C SER A 269 -1.60 22.74 4.71
N VAL A 270 -1.70 21.85 3.72
CA VAL A 270 -2.73 20.80 3.66
C VAL A 270 -2.62 19.85 4.85
N ILE A 271 -1.41 19.36 5.14
CA ILE A 271 -1.15 18.48 6.28
C ILE A 271 -1.43 19.19 7.61
N LEU A 272 -0.98 20.44 7.77
CA LEU A 272 -1.26 21.23 8.98
C LEU A 272 -2.77 21.42 9.18
N GLY A 273 -3.49 21.75 8.10
CA GLY A 273 -4.94 21.84 8.11
C GLY A 273 -5.60 20.51 8.49
N ALA A 274 -5.14 19.40 7.92
CA ALA A 274 -5.63 18.06 8.24
C ALA A 274 -5.37 17.68 9.71
N LYS A 275 -4.19 17.98 10.24
CA LYS A 275 -3.82 17.75 11.65
C LYS A 275 -4.73 18.49 12.63
N ILE A 276 -5.18 19.70 12.26
CA ILE A 276 -6.09 20.49 13.09
C ILE A 276 -7.55 20.03 12.91
N ALA A 277 -8.00 19.91 11.67
CA ALA A 277 -9.42 19.70 11.37
C ALA A 277 -9.85 18.24 11.48
N TYR A 278 -9.03 17.28 11.02
CA TYR A 278 -9.44 15.88 10.90
C TYR A 278 -9.76 15.22 12.25
N PRO A 279 -8.98 15.41 13.33
CA PRO A 279 -9.33 14.82 14.63
C PRO A 279 -10.68 15.31 15.19
N ILE A 280 -11.11 16.52 14.81
CA ILE A 280 -12.38 17.14 15.23
C ILE A 280 -13.56 16.54 14.45
N ILE A 281 -13.34 16.01 13.25
CA ILE A 281 -14.40 15.39 12.45
C ILE A 281 -14.99 14.19 13.23
N PRO A 282 -16.32 14.15 13.42
CA PRO A 282 -16.97 13.02 14.08
C PRO A 282 -16.60 11.67 13.44
N ARG A 283 -16.37 10.65 14.27
CA ARG A 283 -15.94 9.32 13.83
C ARG A 283 -16.88 8.70 12.79
N PHE A 284 -18.19 8.96 12.86
CA PHE A 284 -19.14 8.41 11.89
C PHE A 284 -18.92 8.92 10.47
N ILE A 285 -18.34 10.13 10.30
CA ILE A 285 -17.95 10.73 9.03
C ILE A 285 -16.59 10.16 8.58
N ARG A 286 -15.60 10.14 9.48
CA ARG A 286 -14.24 9.62 9.17
C ARG A 286 -14.24 8.18 8.68
N THR A 287 -15.22 7.39 9.12
CA THR A 287 -15.37 5.96 8.82
C THR A 287 -16.31 5.66 7.65
N VAL A 288 -16.85 6.68 6.96
CA VAL A 288 -17.76 6.50 5.81
C VAL A 288 -17.17 5.59 4.73
N PRO A 289 -15.90 5.75 4.29
CA PRO A 289 -15.35 4.89 3.25
C PRO A 289 -15.35 3.41 3.65
N MET A 290 -14.87 3.10 4.86
CA MET A 290 -14.87 1.74 5.41
C MET A 290 -16.28 1.15 5.40
N LYS A 291 -17.27 1.88 5.95
CA LYS A 291 -18.67 1.42 5.99
C LYS A 291 -19.25 1.18 4.60
N TYR A 292 -18.96 2.07 3.65
CA TYR A 292 -19.41 1.97 2.27
C TYR A 292 -18.88 0.70 1.60
N TYR A 293 -17.56 0.48 1.64
CA TYR A 293 -16.95 -0.68 0.98
C TYR A 293 -17.28 -2.01 1.67
N MET A 294 -17.43 -2.03 2.99
CA MET A 294 -17.92 -3.21 3.71
C MET A 294 -19.37 -3.56 3.33
N ARG A 295 -20.26 -2.56 3.25
CA ARG A 295 -21.65 -2.77 2.81
C ARG A 295 -21.72 -3.26 1.37
N ASP A 296 -20.90 -2.67 0.51
CA ASP A 296 -20.79 -3.04 -0.89
C ASP A 296 -20.28 -4.49 -1.08
N MET A 297 -19.22 -4.87 -0.35
CA MET A 297 -18.69 -6.23 -0.33
C MET A 297 -19.77 -7.23 0.08
N ARG A 298 -20.44 -7.00 1.21
CA ARG A 298 -21.51 -7.86 1.72
C ARG A 298 -22.66 -8.02 0.72
N ARG A 299 -23.02 -6.93 0.03
CA ARG A 299 -24.02 -6.97 -1.04
C ARG A 299 -23.57 -7.85 -2.20
N ARG A 300 -22.29 -7.81 -2.59
CA ARG A 300 -21.74 -8.66 -3.66
C ARG A 300 -21.66 -10.13 -3.25
N LEU A 301 -21.18 -10.43 -2.05
CA LEU A 301 -21.12 -11.81 -1.56
C LEU A 301 -22.50 -12.47 -1.52
N ARG A 302 -23.54 -11.74 -1.07
CA ARG A 302 -24.94 -12.22 -1.11
C ARG A 302 -25.52 -12.44 -2.50
N ARG A 303 -24.91 -11.90 -3.56
CA ARG A 303 -25.35 -12.16 -4.95
C ARG A 303 -24.64 -13.35 -5.58
N MET A 304 -23.58 -13.84 -4.93
CA MET A 304 -22.77 -14.98 -5.37
C MET A 304 -23.12 -16.27 -4.61
N ALA A 305 -23.73 -16.14 -3.43
CA ALA A 305 -24.31 -17.22 -2.64
C ALA A 305 -25.76 -17.46 -3.07
#